data_AF-A0A645AYT9-F1
#
_entry.id   AF-A0A645AYT9-F1
#
_cell.length_a   1.000
_cell.length_b   1.000
_cell.length_c   1.000
_cell.angle_alpha   90.00
_cell.angle_beta   90.00
_cell.angle_gamma   90.00
#
_symmetry.space_group_name_H-M   'P 1'
#
loop_
_entity.id
_entity.type
_entity.pdbx_description
1 polymer ?
#
loop_
_entity_poly.entity_id
_entity_poly.type
_entity_poly.pdbx_seq_one_letter_code
_entity_poly.pdbx_strand_id
1 'polypeptide(L)'
;MAPQINLLGHQSWAETTYSLLREYPEFDETPHIDTAIDYISWPNPAGLYCKSYCPLHPDIHKVVFALVDELMDVCEAEYFHAGMDEVFYIGDDKCPRCSGRDKAELFAGEVTKISNHLDLKNRRLMIWGDRLIDGKTTGVGLWEGSYNNTHRAVDMIPKNVFICDWHYDHAELTSVYFAMKGFDVATSPWNNPKMAATQLTNMVDFRRQSNPVMQKHFQGIITTVWSGAESFMNSYYDPKTYKITAPETEHMPQNPGGDARTLKFLMEEFKKLNE
;
A
#
# COMPACT_ATOMS: atom_id res chain seq x y z
N MET A 1 8.09 11.29 9.87
CA MET A 1 7.55 11.44 8.51
C MET A 1 8.11 10.33 7.66
N ALA A 2 7.31 9.70 6.79
CA ALA A 2 7.77 8.68 5.85
C ALA A 2 7.42 9.15 4.43
N PRO A 3 8.37 9.68 3.65
CA PRO A 3 8.09 10.06 2.28
C PRO A 3 7.80 8.82 1.42
N GLN A 4 7.01 9.00 0.36
CA GLN A 4 6.54 7.92 -0.49
C GLN A 4 6.93 8.15 -1.95
N ILE A 5 7.43 7.10 -2.60
CA ILE A 5 7.39 6.91 -4.05
C ILE A 5 6.73 5.56 -4.26
N ASN A 6 5.68 5.48 -5.07
CA ASN A 6 5.08 4.18 -5.37
C ASN A 6 5.99 3.43 -6.36
N LEU A 7 6.56 2.33 -5.90
CA LEU A 7 7.51 1.49 -6.60
C LEU A 7 6.83 0.20 -7.07
N LEU A 8 7.46 -0.43 -8.05
CA LEU A 8 7.03 -1.61 -8.77
C LEU A 8 5.74 -1.39 -9.58
N GLY A 9 4.59 -1.22 -8.92
CA GLY A 9 3.28 -0.95 -9.53
C GLY A 9 3.02 0.54 -9.77
N HIS A 10 1.81 0.91 -10.20
CA HIS A 10 1.38 2.30 -10.40
C HIS A 10 2.32 3.16 -11.26
N GLN A 11 2.96 2.58 -12.28
CA GLN A 11 3.83 3.32 -13.19
C GLN A 11 3.07 3.95 -14.38
N SER A 12 1.75 3.78 -14.40
CA SER A 12 0.84 4.45 -15.32
C SER A 12 -0.57 4.52 -14.73
N TRP A 13 -1.41 5.37 -15.30
CA TRP A 13 -2.85 5.35 -15.11
C TRP A 13 -3.54 5.70 -16.43
N ALA A 14 -4.50 4.87 -16.84
CA ALA A 14 -5.18 5.02 -18.12
C ALA A 14 -4.17 5.19 -19.27
N GLU A 15 -4.38 6.19 -20.13
CA GLU A 15 -3.46 6.53 -21.24
C GLU A 15 -2.14 7.17 -20.78
N THR A 16 -2.01 7.54 -19.51
CA THR A 16 -0.85 8.27 -19.00
C THR A 16 0.20 7.33 -18.42
N THR A 17 1.35 7.24 -19.06
CA THR A 17 2.56 6.63 -18.48
C THR A 17 3.29 7.65 -17.61
N TYR A 18 3.67 7.27 -16.39
CA TYR A 18 4.32 8.17 -15.43
C TYR A 18 5.83 8.26 -15.63
N SER A 19 6.43 9.22 -14.93
CA SER A 19 7.78 9.74 -15.20
C SER A 19 8.84 8.64 -15.33
N LEU A 20 8.87 7.64 -14.47
CA LEU A 20 9.90 6.60 -14.53
C LEU A 20 9.90 5.86 -15.88
N LEU A 21 8.75 5.34 -16.30
CA LEU A 21 8.63 4.60 -17.56
C LEU A 21 8.56 5.51 -18.79
N ARG A 22 8.20 6.78 -18.61
CA ARG A 22 8.28 7.78 -19.70
C ARG A 22 9.73 8.12 -20.02
N GLU A 23 10.57 8.37 -19.01
CA GLU A 23 11.98 8.71 -19.20
C GLU A 23 12.84 7.46 -19.48
N TYR A 24 12.47 6.30 -18.94
CA TYR A 24 13.18 5.03 -19.10
C TYR A 24 12.22 3.90 -19.54
N PRO A 25 11.74 3.94 -20.79
CA PRO A 25 10.79 2.94 -21.30
C PRO A 25 11.36 1.51 -21.32
N GLU A 26 12.68 1.34 -21.34
CA GLU A 26 13.35 0.04 -21.23
C GLU A 26 13.13 -0.66 -19.89
N PHE A 27 12.66 0.08 -18.87
CA PHE A 27 12.32 -0.47 -17.57
C PHE A 27 10.91 -1.05 -17.52
N ASP A 28 10.05 -0.80 -18.50
CA ASP A 28 8.68 -1.35 -18.52
C ASP A 28 8.71 -2.89 -18.59
N GLU A 29 7.99 -3.57 -17.71
CA GLU A 29 7.88 -5.03 -17.75
C GLU A 29 6.94 -5.49 -18.88
N THR A 30 6.00 -4.62 -19.27
CA THR A 30 4.92 -4.88 -20.23
C THR A 30 4.91 -3.88 -21.41
N PRO A 31 6.05 -3.64 -22.10
CA PRO A 31 6.14 -2.60 -23.14
C PRO A 31 5.28 -2.92 -24.36
N HIS A 32 4.84 -4.17 -24.50
CA HIS A 32 4.01 -4.64 -25.59
C HIS A 32 2.52 -4.32 -25.41
N ILE A 33 2.11 -3.83 -24.23
CA ILE A 33 0.74 -3.43 -23.93
C ILE A 33 0.61 -1.92 -24.16
N ASP A 34 -0.26 -1.55 -25.11
CA ASP A 34 -0.58 -0.17 -25.45
C ASP A 34 -1.61 0.41 -24.46
N THR A 35 -1.25 1.52 -23.83
CA THR A 35 -2.11 2.22 -22.87
C THR A 35 -3.09 3.20 -23.53
N ALA A 36 -3.03 3.40 -24.85
CA ALA A 36 -4.01 4.23 -25.56
C ALA A 36 -5.36 3.52 -25.80
N ILE A 37 -5.51 2.26 -25.37
CA ILE A 37 -6.77 1.48 -25.45
C ILE A 37 -7.77 1.99 -24.40
N ASP A 38 -9.08 1.84 -24.62
CA ASP A 38 -10.13 2.29 -23.69
C ASP A 38 -9.96 1.72 -22.25
N TYR A 39 -9.59 2.58 -21.29
CA TYR A 39 -9.47 2.29 -19.86
C TYR A 39 -10.77 2.54 -19.07
N ILE A 40 -11.84 3.02 -19.70
CA ILE A 40 -13.06 3.47 -19.01
C ILE A 40 -13.81 2.31 -18.36
N SER A 41 -13.69 1.10 -18.91
CA SER A 41 -14.30 -0.11 -18.34
C SER A 41 -13.26 -1.02 -17.70
N TRP A 42 -13.54 -1.55 -16.50
CA TRP A 42 -12.73 -2.58 -15.87
C TRP A 42 -13.52 -3.90 -15.78
N PRO A 43 -12.95 -5.04 -16.24
CA PRO A 43 -11.66 -5.18 -16.91
C PRO A 43 -11.65 -4.54 -18.31
N ASN A 44 -10.57 -3.84 -18.68
CA ASN A 44 -10.43 -3.25 -20.01
C ASN A 44 -9.91 -4.27 -21.04
N PRO A 45 -10.06 -4.00 -22.36
CA PRO A 45 -9.61 -4.93 -23.41
C PRO A 45 -8.10 -5.20 -23.41
N ALA A 46 -7.29 -4.26 -22.93
CA ALA A 46 -5.85 -4.45 -22.77
C ALA A 46 -5.52 -5.38 -21.59
N GLY A 47 -6.49 -5.62 -20.70
CA GLY A 47 -6.32 -6.38 -19.48
C GLY A 47 -5.26 -5.76 -18.57
N LEU A 48 -5.02 -4.44 -18.64
CA LEU A 48 -3.97 -3.70 -17.91
C LEU A 48 -4.59 -2.65 -16.99
N TYR A 49 -4.36 -2.73 -15.68
CA TYR A 49 -4.77 -1.68 -14.74
C TYR A 49 -3.76 -0.53 -14.71
N CYS A 50 -2.56 -0.79 -14.23
CA CYS A 50 -1.42 0.13 -14.23
C CYS A 50 -0.14 -0.64 -14.61
N LYS A 51 0.80 0.03 -15.27
CA LYS A 51 2.08 -0.57 -15.64
C LYS A 51 2.92 -0.83 -14.39
N SER A 52 3.79 -1.84 -14.52
CA SER A 52 4.84 -2.13 -13.55
C SER A 52 6.20 -2.09 -14.23
N TYR A 53 7.24 -1.68 -13.49
CA TYR A 53 8.61 -1.78 -14.00
C TYR A 53 9.15 -3.20 -13.79
N CYS A 54 10.11 -3.61 -14.63
CA CYS A 54 10.80 -4.90 -14.54
C CYS A 54 11.82 -4.87 -13.37
N PRO A 55 11.58 -5.61 -12.26
CA PRO A 55 12.46 -5.60 -11.08
C PRO A 55 13.83 -6.29 -11.32
N LEU A 56 14.00 -6.90 -12.49
CA LEU A 56 15.23 -7.56 -12.91
C LEU A 56 16.02 -6.77 -13.95
N HIS A 57 15.55 -5.58 -14.37
CA HIS A 57 16.35 -4.73 -15.24
C HIS A 57 17.66 -4.33 -14.53
N PRO A 58 18.85 -4.49 -15.14
CA PRO A 58 20.12 -4.25 -14.44
C PRO A 58 20.33 -2.80 -13.99
N ASP A 59 19.67 -1.85 -14.66
CA ASP A 59 19.87 -0.41 -14.42
C ASP A 59 18.74 0.26 -13.61
N ILE A 60 17.62 -0.42 -13.34
CA ILE A 60 16.45 0.20 -12.65
C ILE A 60 16.83 0.72 -11.26
N HIS A 61 17.55 -0.10 -10.49
CA HIS A 61 17.93 0.23 -9.11
C HIS A 61 18.92 1.39 -9.02
N LYS A 62 19.65 1.72 -10.10
CA LYS A 62 20.50 2.92 -10.13
C LYS A 62 19.66 4.19 -10.04
N VAL A 63 18.51 4.22 -10.72
CA VAL A 63 17.59 5.36 -10.73
C VAL A 63 16.74 5.34 -9.46
N VAL A 64 16.13 4.20 -9.13
CA VAL A 64 15.25 4.07 -7.96
C VAL A 64 16.00 4.44 -6.68
N PHE A 65 17.20 3.90 -6.44
CA PHE A 65 17.93 4.19 -5.21
C PHE A 65 18.42 5.63 -5.11
N ALA A 66 18.80 6.26 -6.24
CA ALA A 66 19.16 7.68 -6.24
C ALA A 66 17.97 8.56 -5.81
N LEU A 67 16.77 8.29 -6.34
CA LEU A 67 15.55 9.04 -5.96
C LEU A 67 15.15 8.80 -4.51
N VAL A 68 15.22 7.54 -4.05
CA VAL A 68 14.93 7.19 -2.66
C VAL A 68 15.91 7.87 -1.71
N ASP A 69 17.20 7.85 -2.02
CA ASP A 69 18.24 8.49 -1.19
C ASP A 69 18.05 10.00 -1.12
N GLU A 70 17.85 10.67 -2.26
CA GLU A 70 17.61 12.12 -2.30
C GLU A 70 16.38 12.50 -1.48
N LEU A 71 15.26 11.80 -1.68
CA LEU A 71 14.02 12.08 -0.97
C LEU A 71 14.16 11.84 0.54
N MET A 72 14.77 10.72 0.93
CA MET A 72 14.99 10.40 2.33
C MET A 72 15.98 11.35 3.01
N ASP A 73 17.01 11.82 2.30
CA ASP A 73 18.00 12.77 2.81
C ASP A 73 17.35 14.17 3.00
N VAL A 74 16.58 14.66 2.03
CA VAL A 74 15.87 15.96 2.12
C VAL A 74 14.79 15.97 3.20
N CYS A 75 14.10 14.84 3.37
CA CYS A 75 13.06 14.69 4.38
C CYS A 75 13.60 14.35 5.78
N GLU A 76 14.91 14.12 5.93
CA GLU A 76 15.55 13.63 7.16
C GLU A 76 14.80 12.42 7.75
N ALA A 77 14.36 11.51 6.87
CA ALA A 77 13.42 10.47 7.23
C ALA A 77 14.11 9.18 7.68
N GLU A 78 13.49 8.49 8.65
CA GLU A 78 13.89 7.16 9.12
C GLU A 78 13.12 6.04 8.41
N TYR A 79 11.93 6.34 7.88
CA TYR A 79 11.06 5.41 7.18
C TYR A 79 10.85 5.85 5.74
N PHE A 80 10.89 4.91 4.81
CA PHE A 80 10.53 5.13 3.41
C PHE A 80 9.29 4.29 3.06
N HIS A 81 8.26 4.89 2.48
CA HIS A 81 7.10 4.14 1.99
C HIS A 81 7.27 3.85 0.51
N ALA A 82 7.48 2.58 0.13
CA ALA A 82 7.64 2.19 -1.27
C ALA A 82 6.30 1.96 -2.00
N GLY A 83 5.16 2.03 -1.30
CA GLY A 83 3.87 1.67 -1.87
C GLY A 83 3.83 0.16 -2.12
N MET A 84 4.08 -0.24 -3.38
CA MET A 84 4.08 -1.63 -3.84
C MET A 84 2.71 -2.32 -3.71
N ASP A 85 1.65 -1.51 -3.68
CA ASP A 85 0.25 -1.91 -3.81
C ASP A 85 -0.10 -2.23 -5.26
N GLU A 86 -1.15 -3.05 -5.42
CA GLU A 86 -1.84 -3.26 -6.69
C GLU A 86 -0.92 -3.67 -7.85
N VAL A 87 0.18 -4.36 -7.53
CA VAL A 87 1.09 -4.98 -8.51
C VAL A 87 0.39 -6.16 -9.16
N PHE A 88 -0.48 -5.88 -10.13
CA PHE A 88 -1.22 -6.88 -10.90
C PHE A 88 -0.34 -7.58 -11.94
N TYR A 89 0.61 -6.85 -12.52
CA TYR A 89 1.51 -7.31 -13.58
C TYR A 89 2.90 -7.48 -13.01
N ILE A 90 3.34 -8.73 -12.93
CA ILE A 90 4.68 -9.13 -12.54
C ILE A 90 4.94 -10.52 -13.11
N GLY A 91 6.17 -10.77 -13.57
CA GLY A 91 6.50 -12.05 -14.21
C GLY A 91 5.81 -12.20 -15.56
N ASP A 92 5.78 -11.13 -16.37
CA ASP A 92 5.14 -11.16 -17.69
C ASP A 92 5.84 -12.15 -18.62
N ASP A 93 5.07 -12.95 -19.36
CA ASP A 93 5.58 -14.02 -20.24
C ASP A 93 6.45 -13.48 -21.38
N LYS A 94 6.26 -12.22 -21.80
CA LYS A 94 7.04 -11.57 -22.85
C LYS A 94 8.20 -10.75 -22.29
N CYS A 95 8.34 -10.60 -20.98
CA CYS A 95 9.51 -9.97 -20.38
C CYS A 95 10.71 -10.92 -20.45
N PRO A 96 11.80 -10.59 -21.15
CA PRO A 96 12.94 -11.50 -21.32
C PRO A 96 13.69 -11.81 -20.01
N ARG A 97 13.44 -11.03 -18.95
CA ARG A 97 14.10 -11.18 -17.65
C ARG A 97 13.21 -11.89 -16.63
N CYS A 98 11.91 -11.56 -16.63
CA CYS A 98 10.95 -12.04 -15.63
C CYS A 98 10.15 -13.27 -16.06
N SER A 99 10.02 -13.53 -17.37
CA SER A 99 9.25 -14.64 -17.91
C SER A 99 9.66 -15.98 -17.31
N GLY A 100 8.65 -16.78 -16.94
CA GLY A 100 8.81 -18.10 -16.34
C GLY A 100 9.29 -18.13 -14.88
N ARG A 101 9.51 -16.97 -14.25
CA ARG A 101 9.90 -16.89 -12.83
C ARG A 101 8.69 -16.88 -11.91
N ASP A 102 8.93 -17.29 -10.66
CA ASP A 102 7.92 -17.24 -9.62
C ASP A 102 7.63 -15.78 -9.23
N LYS A 103 6.35 -15.38 -9.32
CA LYS A 103 5.90 -14.01 -9.05
C LYS A 103 6.11 -13.59 -7.59
N ALA A 104 5.98 -14.52 -6.64
CA ALA A 104 6.28 -14.24 -5.24
C ALA A 104 7.77 -14.02 -5.04
N GLU A 105 8.64 -14.78 -5.71
CA GLU A 105 10.09 -14.56 -5.64
C GLU A 105 10.49 -13.23 -6.29
N LEU A 106 9.86 -12.84 -7.40
CA LEU A 106 10.09 -11.54 -8.03
C LEU A 106 9.70 -10.38 -7.10
N PHE A 107 8.49 -10.43 -6.54
CA PHE A 107 8.00 -9.41 -5.60
C PHE A 107 8.89 -9.35 -4.35
N ALA A 108 9.18 -10.52 -3.74
CA ALA A 108 10.02 -10.59 -2.55
C ALA A 108 11.45 -10.11 -2.81
N GLY A 109 12.01 -10.43 -3.98
CA GLY A 109 13.33 -9.98 -4.39
C GLY A 109 13.40 -8.46 -4.50
N GLU A 110 12.36 -7.82 -5.03
CA GLU A 110 12.29 -6.36 -5.13
C GLU A 110 12.18 -5.70 -3.75
N VAL A 111 11.26 -6.17 -2.90
CA VAL A 111 11.14 -5.70 -1.50
C VAL A 111 12.48 -5.84 -0.76
N THR A 112 13.14 -6.98 -0.92
CA THR A 112 14.42 -7.27 -0.26
C THR A 112 15.53 -6.32 -0.71
N LYS A 113 15.62 -6.03 -2.03
CA LYS A 113 16.62 -5.09 -2.56
C LYS A 113 16.44 -3.69 -1.97
N ILE A 114 15.20 -3.19 -1.94
CA ILE A 114 14.88 -1.86 -1.42
C ILE A 114 15.16 -1.82 0.09
N SER A 115 14.71 -2.82 0.85
CA SER A 115 14.96 -2.92 2.29
C SER A 115 16.46 -2.92 2.59
N ASN A 116 17.23 -3.76 1.91
CA ASN A 116 18.68 -3.85 2.12
C ASN A 116 19.40 -2.53 1.80
N HIS A 117 18.96 -1.79 0.78
CA HIS A 117 19.52 -0.48 0.44
C HIS A 117 19.26 0.54 1.55
N LEU A 118 18.03 0.61 2.06
CA LEU A 118 17.66 1.49 3.17
C LEU A 118 18.42 1.15 4.47
N ASP A 119 18.61 -0.15 4.75
CA ASP A 119 19.33 -0.64 5.93
C ASP A 119 20.81 -0.16 5.95
N LEU A 120 21.43 0.16 4.80
CA LEU A 120 22.78 0.73 4.74
C LEU A 120 22.92 2.06 5.51
N LYS A 121 21.82 2.80 5.65
CA LYS A 121 21.75 4.06 6.40
C LYS A 121 20.87 3.94 7.66
N ASN A 122 20.60 2.72 8.14
CA ASN A 122 19.68 2.43 9.25
C ASN A 122 18.25 2.99 9.03
N ARG A 123 17.78 2.97 7.79
CA ARG A 123 16.42 3.39 7.43
C ARG A 123 15.54 2.17 7.22
N ARG A 124 14.23 2.32 7.46
CA ARG A 124 13.27 1.23 7.46
C ARG A 124 12.27 1.34 6.31
N LEU A 125 11.97 0.21 5.68
CA LEU A 125 10.99 0.12 4.60
C LEU A 125 9.55 -0.05 5.13
N MET A 126 8.61 0.70 4.55
CA MET A 126 7.17 0.51 4.67
C MET A 126 6.59 0.13 3.30
N ILE A 127 5.65 -0.81 3.27
CA ILE A 127 4.88 -1.19 2.06
C ILE A 127 3.41 -1.40 2.41
N TRP A 128 2.55 -1.30 1.41
CA TRP A 128 1.18 -1.80 1.51
C TRP A 128 1.16 -3.33 1.57
N GLY A 129 0.20 -3.89 2.31
CA GLY A 129 0.11 -5.33 2.58
C GLY A 129 -0.60 -6.17 1.53
N ASP A 130 -1.34 -5.57 0.60
CA ASP A 130 -2.32 -6.25 -0.26
C ASP A 130 -1.71 -7.38 -1.10
N ARG A 131 -0.50 -7.19 -1.64
CA ARG A 131 0.18 -8.21 -2.44
C ARG A 131 0.75 -9.39 -1.63
N LEU A 132 0.67 -9.35 -0.29
CA LEU A 132 1.12 -10.40 0.62
C LEU A 132 -0.02 -11.28 1.19
N ILE A 133 -1.28 -10.95 0.87
CA ILE A 133 -2.48 -11.64 1.35
C ILE A 133 -2.99 -12.58 0.26
N ASP A 134 -3.31 -13.84 0.58
CA ASP A 134 -3.92 -14.77 -0.38
C ASP A 134 -5.41 -14.50 -0.53
N GLY A 135 -5.78 -13.60 -1.45
CA GLY A 135 -7.17 -13.20 -1.65
C GLY A 135 -8.11 -14.35 -2.04
N LYS A 136 -7.60 -15.41 -2.69
CA LYS A 136 -8.43 -16.58 -3.05
C LYS A 136 -8.81 -17.41 -1.82
N THR A 137 -7.90 -17.54 -0.86
CA THR A 137 -8.13 -18.32 0.36
C THR A 137 -8.87 -17.51 1.42
N THR A 138 -8.51 -16.23 1.59
CA THR A 138 -9.10 -15.37 2.63
C THR A 138 -10.43 -14.76 2.23
N GLY A 139 -10.69 -14.62 0.93
CA GLY A 139 -11.86 -13.90 0.41
C GLY A 139 -11.66 -12.38 0.32
N VAL A 140 -10.49 -11.87 0.71
CA VAL A 140 -10.10 -10.46 0.54
C VAL A 140 -10.07 -10.14 -0.95
N GLY A 141 -10.70 -9.03 -1.35
CA GLY A 141 -10.93 -8.69 -2.76
C GLY A 141 -9.66 -8.47 -3.57
N LEU A 142 -9.79 -8.46 -4.90
CA LEU A 142 -8.68 -8.36 -5.85
C LEU A 142 -7.75 -7.15 -5.63
N TRP A 143 -8.29 -6.04 -5.15
CA TRP A 143 -7.56 -4.80 -4.86
C TRP A 143 -6.76 -4.91 -3.56
N GLU A 144 -7.36 -5.50 -2.53
CA GLU A 144 -6.80 -5.61 -1.18
C GLU A 144 -6.03 -6.94 -0.94
N GLY A 145 -5.99 -7.82 -1.94
CA GLY A 145 -5.39 -9.16 -1.84
C GLY A 145 -4.79 -9.67 -3.15
N SER A 146 -3.81 -10.56 -3.04
CA SER A 146 -3.14 -11.17 -4.20
C SER A 146 -3.97 -12.28 -4.85
N TYR A 147 -4.24 -12.11 -6.14
CA TYR A 147 -4.80 -13.15 -7.02
C TYR A 147 -3.82 -13.65 -8.08
N ASN A 148 -2.62 -13.07 -8.12
CA ASN A 148 -1.53 -13.40 -9.06
C ASN A 148 -0.39 -14.18 -8.37
N ASN A 149 -0.65 -14.80 -7.22
CA ASN A 149 0.24 -15.68 -6.45
C ASN A 149 1.46 -14.99 -5.79
N THR A 150 1.47 -13.66 -5.67
CA THR A 150 2.51 -12.93 -4.92
C THR A 150 2.43 -13.15 -3.41
N HIS A 151 1.28 -13.57 -2.86
CA HIS A 151 1.06 -13.69 -1.41
C HIS A 151 2.13 -14.53 -0.66
N ARG A 152 2.75 -15.52 -1.32
CA ARG A 152 3.82 -16.32 -0.74
C ARG A 152 5.07 -15.50 -0.37
N ALA A 153 5.22 -14.29 -0.93
CA ALA A 153 6.32 -13.37 -0.63
C ALA A 153 6.38 -12.99 0.86
N VAL A 154 5.26 -13.09 1.59
CA VAL A 154 5.18 -12.83 3.04
C VAL A 154 6.19 -13.65 3.86
N ASP A 155 6.54 -14.85 3.38
CA ASP A 155 7.50 -15.74 4.02
C ASP A 155 8.94 -15.55 3.52
N MET A 156 9.12 -14.71 2.49
CA MET A 156 10.39 -14.52 1.78
C MET A 156 11.02 -13.15 2.06
N ILE A 157 10.22 -12.12 2.40
CA ILE A 157 10.74 -10.76 2.63
C ILE A 157 11.35 -10.56 4.02
N PRO A 158 12.27 -9.58 4.18
CA PRO A 158 12.88 -9.25 5.47
C PRO A 158 11.83 -8.86 6.53
N LYS A 159 11.95 -9.41 7.74
CA LYS A 159 10.97 -9.19 8.82
C LYS A 159 11.02 -7.79 9.45
N ASN A 160 12.04 -6.99 9.11
CA ASN A 160 12.11 -5.58 9.48
C ASN A 160 11.22 -4.70 8.58
N VAL A 161 10.65 -5.20 7.48
CA VAL A 161 9.67 -4.45 6.69
C VAL A 161 8.42 -4.15 7.54
N PHE A 162 7.94 -2.91 7.51
CA PHE A 162 6.72 -2.50 8.17
C PHE A 162 5.54 -2.60 7.20
N ILE A 163 4.44 -3.20 7.62
CA ILE A 163 3.26 -3.41 6.79
C ILE A 163 2.18 -2.37 7.09
N CYS A 164 1.75 -1.66 6.05
CA CYS A 164 0.56 -0.83 6.06
C CYS A 164 -0.62 -1.67 5.51
N ASP A 165 -1.45 -2.18 6.41
CA ASP A 165 -2.51 -3.15 6.12
C ASP A 165 -3.83 -2.41 5.80
N TRP A 166 -4.04 -2.05 4.53
CA TRP A 166 -5.15 -1.22 4.10
C TRP A 166 -6.38 -2.06 3.72
N HIS A 167 -7.52 -1.70 4.31
CA HIS A 167 -8.83 -2.29 4.02
C HIS A 167 -9.89 -1.22 4.26
N TYR A 168 -10.76 -0.97 3.29
CA TYR A 168 -11.70 0.18 3.38
C TYR A 168 -13.13 -0.23 3.77
N ASP A 169 -13.50 -1.43 3.37
CA ASP A 169 -14.91 -1.87 3.36
C ASP A 169 -15.21 -2.79 4.53
N HIS A 170 -14.19 -3.53 4.95
CA HIS A 170 -14.24 -4.52 6.01
C HIS A 170 -13.03 -4.33 6.94
N ALA A 171 -13.21 -4.68 8.22
CA ALA A 171 -12.11 -4.74 9.18
C ALA A 171 -11.49 -6.14 9.13
N GLU A 172 -10.73 -6.41 8.07
CA GLU A 172 -10.07 -7.70 7.89
C GLU A 172 -9.10 -8.01 9.05
N LEU A 173 -8.90 -9.30 9.31
CA LEU A 173 -8.00 -9.79 10.38
C LEU A 173 -6.57 -10.04 9.88
N THR A 174 -6.21 -9.44 8.75
CA THR A 174 -4.90 -9.55 8.07
C THR A 174 -3.77 -8.97 8.91
N SER A 175 -4.03 -7.95 9.73
CA SER A 175 -3.06 -7.47 10.75
C SER A 175 -2.62 -8.57 11.72
N VAL A 176 -3.51 -9.48 12.14
CA VAL A 176 -3.14 -10.64 12.96
C VAL A 176 -2.24 -11.58 12.16
N TYR A 177 -2.58 -11.82 10.89
CA TYR A 177 -1.77 -12.62 9.98
C TYR A 177 -0.35 -12.06 9.81
N PHE A 178 -0.20 -10.75 9.58
CA PHE A 178 1.12 -10.10 9.47
C PHE A 178 1.92 -10.18 10.77
N ALA A 179 1.28 -9.94 11.92
CA ALA A 179 1.91 -10.10 13.22
C ALA A 179 2.36 -11.55 13.47
N MET A 180 1.56 -12.54 13.10
CA MET A 180 1.93 -13.97 13.17
C MET A 180 3.12 -14.31 12.25
N LYS A 181 3.26 -13.60 11.13
CA LYS A 181 4.40 -13.73 10.21
C LYS A 181 5.65 -12.95 10.66
N GLY A 182 5.56 -12.25 11.80
CA GLY A 182 6.67 -11.56 12.45
C GLY A 182 6.90 -10.12 11.97
N PHE A 183 5.93 -9.52 11.29
CA PHE A 183 6.02 -8.14 10.82
C PHE A 183 5.37 -7.18 11.79
N ASP A 184 5.96 -5.99 11.90
CA ASP A 184 5.24 -4.85 12.47
C ASP A 184 4.18 -4.36 11.49
N VAL A 185 2.98 -4.08 12.00
CA VAL A 185 1.83 -3.75 11.16
C VAL A 185 0.99 -2.64 11.77
N ALA A 186 0.51 -1.73 10.92
CA ALA A 186 -0.57 -0.82 11.24
C ALA A 186 -1.70 -0.98 10.22
N THR A 187 -2.94 -1.06 10.71
CA THR A 187 -4.11 -1.07 9.82
C THR A 187 -4.34 0.33 9.26
N SER A 188 -4.74 0.41 7.99
CA SER A 188 -4.77 1.65 7.23
C SER A 188 -6.15 1.93 6.62
N PRO A 189 -7.11 2.43 7.42
CA PRO A 189 -8.44 2.75 6.93
C PRO A 189 -8.46 4.05 6.13
N TRP A 190 -9.46 4.19 5.26
CA TRP A 190 -9.73 5.40 4.49
C TRP A 190 -10.85 6.23 5.12
N ASN A 191 -12.04 6.26 4.50
CA ASN A 191 -13.05 7.29 4.74
C ASN A 191 -14.36 6.76 5.34
N ASN A 192 -14.38 5.51 5.81
CA ASN A 192 -15.52 4.92 6.51
C ASN A 192 -15.27 4.95 8.03
N PRO A 193 -15.95 5.82 8.79
CA PRO A 193 -15.72 5.98 10.23
C PRO A 193 -15.95 4.68 11.02
N LYS A 194 -16.98 3.91 10.65
CA LYS A 194 -17.34 2.68 11.36
C LYS A 194 -16.29 1.60 11.18
N MET A 195 -15.80 1.42 9.94
CA MET A 195 -14.72 0.46 9.66
C MET A 195 -13.44 0.88 10.34
N ALA A 196 -13.10 2.18 10.25
CA ALA A 196 -11.94 2.75 10.91
C ALA A 196 -11.94 2.52 12.44
N ALA A 197 -13.05 2.80 13.13
CA ALA A 197 -13.13 2.54 14.58
C ALA A 197 -13.05 1.07 14.95
N THR A 198 -13.59 0.19 14.11
CA THR A 198 -13.47 -1.27 14.30
C THR A 198 -12.00 -1.68 14.20
N GLN A 199 -11.28 -1.22 13.17
CA GLN A 199 -9.84 -1.48 13.01
C GLN A 199 -9.03 -0.91 14.18
N LEU A 200 -9.35 0.29 14.67
CA LEU A 200 -8.72 0.88 15.85
C LEU A 200 -8.91 -0.01 17.10
N THR A 201 -10.15 -0.43 17.35
CA THR A 201 -10.50 -1.29 18.49
C THR A 201 -9.75 -2.62 18.39
N ASN A 202 -9.76 -3.24 17.21
CA ASN A 202 -9.01 -4.46 16.92
C ASN A 202 -7.52 -4.30 17.24
N MET A 203 -6.87 -3.25 16.77
CA MET A 203 -5.44 -3.03 17.03
C MET A 203 -5.12 -2.89 18.52
N VAL A 204 -5.97 -2.19 19.28
CA VAL A 204 -5.82 -2.06 20.74
C VAL A 204 -6.04 -3.41 21.43
N ASP A 205 -7.08 -4.14 21.06
CA ASP A 205 -7.41 -5.43 21.64
C ASP A 205 -6.36 -6.49 21.35
N PHE A 206 -5.91 -6.61 20.09
CA PHE A 206 -4.87 -7.55 19.71
C PHE A 206 -3.57 -7.27 20.44
N ARG A 207 -3.18 -6.01 20.57
CA ARG A 207 -1.99 -5.62 21.36
C ARG A 207 -2.16 -6.00 22.84
N ARG A 208 -3.32 -5.76 23.44
CA ARG A 208 -3.59 -6.02 24.87
C ARG A 208 -3.67 -7.52 25.20
N GLN A 209 -4.25 -8.31 24.31
CA GLN A 209 -4.53 -9.73 24.55
C GLN A 209 -3.38 -10.65 24.13
N SER A 210 -2.49 -10.18 23.26
CA SER A 210 -1.35 -10.97 22.77
C SER A 210 -0.24 -11.12 23.82
N ASN A 211 0.50 -12.23 23.74
CA ASN A 211 1.74 -12.40 24.48
C ASN A 211 2.81 -11.38 24.00
N PRO A 212 3.90 -11.15 24.76
CA PRO A 212 4.90 -10.13 24.41
C PRO A 212 5.56 -10.29 23.04
N VAL A 213 5.63 -11.52 22.49
CA VAL A 213 6.23 -11.78 21.17
C VAL A 213 5.33 -11.22 20.05
N MET A 214 4.02 -11.42 20.15
CA MET A 214 3.07 -10.89 19.16
C MET A 214 2.64 -9.45 19.44
N GLN A 215 2.52 -9.07 20.72
CA GLN A 215 2.07 -7.75 21.16
C GLN A 215 2.85 -6.62 20.50
N LYS A 216 4.17 -6.77 20.39
CA LYS A 216 5.06 -5.75 19.81
C LYS A 216 4.81 -5.49 18.33
N HIS A 217 4.10 -6.37 17.61
CA HIS A 217 3.92 -6.25 16.17
C HIS A 217 2.71 -5.40 15.79
N PHE A 218 1.70 -5.29 16.66
CA PHE A 218 0.57 -4.41 16.42
C PHE A 218 1.00 -2.97 16.70
N GLN A 219 1.29 -2.17 15.67
CA GLN A 219 1.91 -0.84 15.80
C GLN A 219 0.92 0.34 15.77
N GLY A 220 -0.31 0.15 15.31
CA GLY A 220 -1.39 1.13 15.48
C GLY A 220 -2.21 1.34 14.20
N ILE A 221 -2.57 2.59 13.93
CA ILE A 221 -3.40 3.00 12.79
C ILE A 221 -2.65 4.03 11.95
N ILE A 222 -2.66 3.85 10.63
CA ILE A 222 -2.19 4.86 9.66
C ILE A 222 -3.38 5.23 8.77
N THR A 223 -4.05 6.34 9.07
CA THR A 223 -5.20 6.78 8.25
C THR A 223 -4.76 7.24 6.87
N THR A 224 -5.48 6.81 5.82
CA THR A 224 -5.19 7.22 4.45
C THR A 224 -6.06 8.39 4.02
N VAL A 225 -5.46 9.32 3.27
CA VAL A 225 -6.12 10.47 2.66
C VAL A 225 -5.65 10.51 1.21
N TRP A 226 -6.58 10.30 0.28
CA TRP A 226 -6.29 10.27 -1.16
C TRP A 226 -6.58 11.61 -1.84
N SER A 227 -7.30 12.50 -1.15
CA SER A 227 -7.51 13.88 -1.61
C SER A 227 -6.22 14.70 -1.56
N GLY A 228 -6.07 15.64 -2.49
CA GLY A 228 -4.93 16.57 -2.49
C GLY A 228 -4.89 17.42 -1.22
N ALA A 229 -3.69 17.81 -0.78
CA ALA A 229 -3.46 18.48 0.50
C ALA A 229 -4.37 19.71 0.74
N GLU A 230 -4.56 20.57 -0.27
CA GLU A 230 -5.44 21.73 -0.16
C GLU A 230 -6.91 21.32 0.08
N SER A 231 -7.41 20.36 -0.70
CA SER A 231 -8.77 19.85 -0.57
C SER A 231 -9.02 19.21 0.80
N PHE A 232 -8.05 18.43 1.28
CA PHE A 232 -8.08 17.85 2.60
C PHE A 232 -8.12 18.93 3.69
N MET A 233 -7.22 19.92 3.64
CA MET A 233 -7.14 20.97 4.65
C MET A 233 -8.41 21.82 4.70
N ASN A 234 -8.97 22.16 3.53
CA ASN A 234 -10.25 22.86 3.45
C ASN A 234 -11.37 22.05 4.12
N SER A 235 -11.43 20.74 3.87
CA SER A 235 -12.41 19.85 4.50
C SER A 235 -12.17 19.68 6.00
N TYR A 236 -10.91 19.57 6.42
CA TYR A 236 -10.51 19.35 7.81
C TYR A 236 -10.82 20.57 8.69
N TYR A 237 -10.67 21.79 8.18
CA TYR A 237 -10.99 22.99 8.96
C TYR A 237 -12.45 23.46 8.83
N ASP A 238 -13.24 22.94 7.88
CA ASP A 238 -14.65 23.31 7.73
C ASP A 238 -15.48 22.83 8.96
N PRO A 239 -16.16 23.73 9.70
CA PRO A 239 -17.08 23.36 10.78
C PRO A 239 -18.19 22.38 10.38
N LYS A 240 -18.59 22.34 9.10
CA LYS A 240 -19.61 21.41 8.60
C LYS A 240 -19.16 19.96 8.64
N THR A 241 -17.86 19.68 8.54
CA THR A 241 -17.34 18.31 8.63
C THR A 241 -17.33 17.77 10.07
N TYR A 242 -17.68 18.57 11.08
CA TYR A 242 -17.81 18.08 12.47
C TYR A 242 -19.17 17.43 12.76
N LYS A 243 -20.15 17.57 11.85
CA LYS A 243 -21.45 16.91 12.00
C LYS A 243 -21.37 15.51 11.38
N ILE A 244 -21.24 14.49 12.22
CA ILE A 244 -21.39 13.08 11.81
C ILE A 244 -22.88 12.83 11.56
N THR A 245 -23.35 13.05 10.35
CA THR A 245 -24.71 12.63 9.95
C THR A 245 -24.66 11.17 9.54
N ALA A 246 -25.20 10.27 10.35
CA ALA A 246 -25.36 8.85 10.02
C ALA A 246 -26.74 8.58 9.38
N PRO A 247 -26.91 7.48 8.60
CA PRO A 247 -25.96 6.41 8.35
C PRO A 247 -25.58 6.32 6.86
N GLU A 248 -24.38 6.74 6.48
CA GLU A 248 -23.84 6.51 5.14
C GLU A 248 -23.32 5.07 5.05
N THR A 249 -24.23 4.14 4.76
CA THR A 249 -23.96 2.70 4.64
C THR A 249 -23.46 2.27 3.26
N GLU A 250 -23.15 3.18 2.33
CA GLU A 250 -22.76 2.79 0.98
C GLU A 250 -21.61 3.64 0.47
N HIS A 251 -20.68 2.95 -0.20
CA HIS A 251 -19.55 3.50 -0.92
C HIS A 251 -19.94 4.68 -1.78
N MET A 252 -19.46 5.84 -1.38
CA MET A 252 -19.47 7.03 -2.22
C MET A 252 -18.03 7.27 -2.66
N PRO A 253 -17.68 6.99 -3.92
CA PRO A 253 -16.35 7.27 -4.50
C PRO A 253 -15.94 8.75 -4.43
N GLN A 254 -16.88 9.62 -4.04
CA GLN A 254 -16.75 11.07 -3.96
C GLN A 254 -17.56 11.53 -2.74
N ASN A 255 -17.14 11.19 -1.52
CA ASN A 255 -17.69 11.78 -0.31
C ASN A 255 -16.82 12.97 0.13
N PRO A 256 -17.13 14.22 -0.26
CA PRO A 256 -16.24 15.35 0.03
C PRO A 256 -16.03 15.48 1.54
N GLY A 257 -14.77 15.47 1.95
CA GLY A 257 -14.38 15.52 3.36
C GLY A 257 -14.59 14.24 4.17
N GLY A 258 -14.93 13.11 3.55
CA GLY A 258 -15.06 11.80 4.23
C GLY A 258 -13.79 11.40 4.98
N ASP A 259 -12.62 11.58 4.35
CA ASP A 259 -11.30 11.32 4.94
C ASP A 259 -11.08 12.15 6.21
N ALA A 260 -11.38 13.46 6.12
CA ALA A 260 -11.23 14.39 7.24
C ALA A 260 -12.19 14.06 8.40
N ARG A 261 -13.43 13.67 8.10
CA ARG A 261 -14.41 13.23 9.11
C ARG A 261 -13.94 11.96 9.81
N THR A 262 -13.44 11.00 9.05
CA THR A 262 -12.96 9.72 9.58
C THR A 262 -11.74 9.91 10.46
N LEU A 263 -10.78 10.75 10.05
CA LEU A 263 -9.62 11.08 10.88
C LEU A 263 -10.04 11.73 12.21
N LYS A 264 -10.89 12.75 12.18
CA LYS A 264 -11.38 13.41 13.40
C LYS A 264 -12.11 12.42 14.32
N PHE A 265 -12.97 11.58 13.74
CA PHE A 265 -13.69 10.56 14.47
C PHE A 265 -12.73 9.58 15.16
N LEU A 266 -11.72 9.08 14.44
CA LEU A 266 -10.69 8.21 15.01
C LEU A 266 -9.91 8.87 16.15
N MET A 267 -9.58 10.15 16.02
CA MET A 267 -8.90 10.89 17.10
C MET A 267 -9.74 10.92 18.37
N GLU A 268 -11.06 11.07 18.26
CA GLU A 268 -11.96 11.03 19.42
C GLU A 268 -12.14 9.61 19.97
N GLU A 269 -12.30 8.60 19.11
CA GLU A 269 -12.36 7.19 19.56
C GLU A 269 -11.06 6.76 20.27
N PHE A 270 -9.90 7.19 19.77
CA PHE A 270 -8.63 6.90 20.41
C PHE A 270 -8.52 7.54 21.80
N LYS A 271 -9.03 8.76 21.99
CA LYS A 271 -9.06 9.40 23.33
C LYS A 271 -9.88 8.58 24.31
N LYS A 272 -11.09 8.14 23.92
CA LYS A 272 -11.99 7.34 24.77
C LYS A 272 -11.38 6.01 25.22
N LEU A 273 -10.50 5.41 24.41
CA LEU A 273 -9.81 4.16 24.77
C LEU A 273 -8.72 4.36 25.84
N ASN A 274 -8.31 5.61 26.11
CA ASN A 274 -7.27 5.97 27.07
C ASN A 274 -7.83 6.70 28.31
N GLU A 275 -9.14 6.88 28.41
CA GLU A 275 -9.86 7.38 29.59
C GLU A 275 -10.25 6.23 30.53
#